data_AF-A0AAV9XJ19-F1
#
_entry.id   AF-A0AAV9XJ19-F1
#
_cell.length_a   1.000
_cell.length_b   1.000
_cell.length_c   1.000
_cell.angle_alpha   90.00
_cell.angle_beta   90.00
_cell.angle_gamma   90.00
#
_symmetry.space_group_name_H-M   'P 1'
#
loop_
_entity.id
_entity.type
_entity.pdbx_description
1 polymer ?
#
loop_
_entity_poly.entity_id
_entity_poly.type
_entity_poly.pdbx_seq_one_letter_code
_entity_poly.pdbx_strand_id
1 'polypeptide(L)'
;MRLRGRLPAAATAAATLLSFLLLSSVAVYAANPDAVSASTATTTAKTKAKSDKILLSRIRSLTLRHGQMTTSRRVSPIPQLKCVGGDAKGFHVCDITLS
;
A
#
# COMPACT_ATOMS: atom_id res chain seq x y z
N MET A 1 -54.54 6.08 -19.50
CA MET A 1 -53.26 6.30 -20.21
C MET A 1 -52.61 7.58 -19.70
N ARG A 2 -51.29 7.53 -19.46
CA ARG A 2 -50.32 8.60 -19.12
C ARG A 2 -50.18 9.07 -17.65
N LEU A 3 -49.03 8.68 -17.10
CA LEU A 3 -48.34 9.15 -15.89
C LEU A 3 -47.95 10.64 -15.96
N ARG A 4 -48.09 11.36 -14.84
CA ARG A 4 -47.15 12.41 -14.41
C ARG A 4 -47.11 12.44 -12.87
N GLY A 5 -46.01 11.97 -12.29
CA GLY A 5 -45.65 12.33 -10.92
C GLY A 5 -45.01 13.72 -10.87
N ARG A 6 -44.96 14.33 -9.67
CA ARG A 6 -43.80 15.12 -9.19
C ARG A 6 -44.03 15.62 -7.75
N LEU A 7 -43.14 15.12 -6.89
CA LEU A 7 -42.59 15.62 -5.61
C LEU A 7 -43.56 16.05 -4.48
N PRO A 8 -43.57 15.32 -3.34
CA PRO A 8 -44.11 15.86 -2.10
C PRO A 8 -43.19 16.95 -1.53
N ALA A 9 -43.80 17.97 -0.93
CA ALA A 9 -43.24 19.20 -0.35
C ALA A 9 -42.22 19.02 0.81
N ALA A 10 -41.60 17.84 0.95
CA ALA A 10 -40.68 17.50 2.03
C ALA A 10 -39.22 17.93 1.76
N ALA A 11 -38.89 18.39 0.55
CA ALA A 11 -37.51 18.74 0.16
C ALA A 11 -37.06 20.14 0.64
N THR A 12 -37.97 21.02 1.04
CA THR A 12 -37.63 22.40 1.46
C THR A 12 -37.12 22.49 2.89
N ALA A 13 -37.45 21.55 3.78
CA ALA A 13 -36.98 21.57 5.17
C ALA A 13 -35.49 21.18 5.32
N ALA A 14 -34.98 20.28 4.48
CA ALA A 14 -33.58 19.87 4.52
C ALA A 14 -32.65 20.96 3.98
N ALA A 15 -33.10 21.73 2.98
CA ALA A 15 -32.33 22.82 2.37
C ALA A 15 -32.19 24.04 3.30
N THR A 16 -33.19 24.32 4.15
CA THR A 16 -33.12 25.41 5.14
C THR A 16 -32.20 25.05 6.33
N LEU A 17 -32.21 23.80 6.79
CA LEU A 17 -31.28 23.34 7.85
C LEU A 17 -29.82 23.36 7.40
N LEU A 18 -29.53 22.92 6.17
CA LEU A 18 -28.18 22.97 5.59
C LEU A 18 -27.68 24.43 5.42
N SER A 19 -28.54 25.35 5.02
CA SER A 19 -28.17 26.77 4.92
C SER A 19 -27.95 27.43 6.29
N PHE A 20 -28.73 27.07 7.31
CA PHE A 20 -28.49 27.50 8.70
C PHE A 20 -27.17 26.96 9.28
N LEU A 21 -26.80 25.70 9.00
CA LEU A 21 -25.52 25.10 9.46
C LEU A 21 -24.28 25.69 8.76
N LEU A 22 -24.41 26.07 7.48
CA LEU A 22 -23.33 26.74 6.77
C LEU A 22 -23.12 28.17 7.27
N LEU A 23 -24.19 28.90 7.60
CA LEU A 23 -24.08 30.27 8.13
C LEU A 23 -23.43 30.32 9.52
N SER A 24 -23.72 29.36 10.42
CA SER A 24 -23.09 29.33 11.75
C SER A 24 -21.59 29.04 11.67
N SER A 25 -21.16 28.23 10.70
CA SER A 25 -19.74 27.90 10.49
C SER A 25 -18.90 29.10 10.05
N VAL A 26 -19.48 30.01 9.25
CA VAL A 26 -18.79 31.24 8.80
C VAL A 26 -18.64 32.25 9.95
N ALA A 27 -19.63 32.37 10.84
CA ALA A 27 -19.55 33.26 11.99
C ALA A 27 -18.46 32.84 13.00
N VAL A 28 -18.23 31.52 13.16
CA VAL A 28 -17.16 31.00 14.03
C VAL A 28 -15.76 31.29 13.47
N TYR A 29 -15.60 31.30 12.14
CA TYR A 29 -14.28 31.52 11.50
C TYR A 29 -13.84 32.99 11.50
N ALA A 30 -14.78 33.94 11.50
CA ALA A 30 -14.46 35.37 11.48
C ALA A 30 -14.06 35.97 12.85
N ALA A 31 -14.26 35.24 13.95
CA ALA A 31 -14.08 35.75 15.31
C ALA A 31 -12.78 35.31 16.01
N ASN A 32 -11.97 34.40 15.43
CA ASN A 32 -10.72 33.95 16.04
C ASN A 32 -9.60 33.78 14.98
N PRO A 33 -8.72 34.78 14.76
CA PRO A 33 -7.57 34.61 13.86
C PRO A 33 -6.42 33.79 14.47
N ASP A 34 -6.49 33.37 15.74
CA ASP A 34 -5.39 32.68 16.44
C ASP A 34 -5.83 31.35 17.09
N ALA A 35 -5.90 30.26 16.32
CA ALA A 35 -6.09 28.93 16.92
C ALA A 35 -5.38 27.78 16.17
N VAL A 36 -4.16 27.50 16.64
CA VAL A 36 -3.56 26.16 16.85
C VAL A 36 -3.45 25.22 15.64
N SER A 37 -2.24 25.10 15.08
CA SER A 37 -1.73 23.81 14.58
C SER A 37 -0.75 23.26 15.61
N ALA A 38 -1.27 22.41 16.51
CA ALA A 38 -0.45 21.59 17.38
C ALA A 38 0.40 20.66 16.50
N SER A 39 1.71 20.90 16.47
CA SER A 39 2.66 19.95 15.89
C SER A 39 2.76 18.76 16.85
N THR A 40 1.92 17.74 16.64
CA THR A 40 2.19 16.39 17.12
C THR A 40 3.43 15.91 16.39
N ALA A 41 4.60 16.20 16.96
CA ALA A 41 5.82 15.50 16.66
C ALA A 41 5.61 14.04 17.08
N THR A 42 4.99 13.26 16.20
CA THR A 42 4.98 11.81 16.27
C THR A 42 6.41 11.37 15.99
N THR A 43 7.23 11.33 17.04
CA THR A 43 8.53 10.69 17.04
C THR A 43 8.30 9.21 16.79
N THR A 44 8.12 8.84 15.53
CA THR A 44 8.11 7.45 15.09
C THR A 44 9.51 6.92 15.39
N ALA A 45 9.66 6.27 16.54
CA ALA A 45 10.85 5.54 16.89
C ALA A 45 11.10 4.53 15.77
N LYS A 46 12.03 4.87 14.87
CA LYS A 46 12.41 4.04 13.72
C LYS A 46 13.12 2.82 14.29
N THR A 47 12.37 1.76 14.54
CA THR A 47 12.93 0.46 14.90
C THR A 47 13.90 0.08 13.79
N LYS A 48 15.17 -0.18 14.14
CA LYS A 48 16.17 -0.62 13.17
C LYS A 48 15.71 -1.96 12.65
N ALA A 49 15.11 -1.96 11.45
CA ALA A 49 14.75 -3.19 10.76
C ALA A 49 16.00 -4.07 10.68
N LYS A 50 15.89 -5.30 11.17
CA LYS A 50 16.97 -6.28 11.13
C LYS A 50 17.46 -6.39 9.68
N SER A 51 18.75 -6.20 9.46
CA SER A 51 19.32 -6.28 8.13
C SER A 51 19.52 -7.74 7.74
N ASP A 52 18.86 -8.19 6.68
CA ASP A 52 19.05 -9.54 6.10
C ASP A 52 20.37 -9.68 5.33
N LYS A 53 21.43 -8.98 5.77
CA LYS A 53 22.73 -8.94 5.10
C LYS A 53 23.67 -9.98 5.69
N ILE A 54 24.16 -10.88 4.83
CA ILE A 54 25.15 -11.90 5.16
C ILE A 54 26.36 -11.71 4.23
N LEU A 55 27.57 -11.97 4.73
CA LEU A 55 28.78 -11.99 3.88
C LEU A 55 28.74 -13.25 3.00
N LEU A 56 28.96 -13.10 1.69
CA LEU A 56 28.92 -14.23 0.76
C LEU A 56 29.98 -15.30 1.09
N SER A 57 31.15 -14.89 1.59
CA SER A 57 32.20 -15.81 2.07
C SER A 57 31.79 -16.67 3.28
N ARG A 58 30.72 -16.30 4.00
CA ARG A 58 30.20 -17.06 5.14
C ARG A 58 29.14 -18.08 4.73
N ILE A 59 28.62 -18.00 3.51
CA ILE A 59 27.65 -18.96 2.99
C ILE A 59 28.41 -20.25 2.68
N ARG A 60 28.01 -21.35 3.32
CA ARG A 60 28.59 -22.67 3.05
C ARG A 60 27.84 -23.40 1.96
N SER A 61 26.51 -23.41 2.05
CA SER A 61 25.67 -24.08 1.08
C SER A 61 24.53 -23.20 0.62
N LEU A 62 24.11 -23.42 -0.62
CA LEU A 62 22.96 -22.76 -1.24
C LEU A 62 22.10 -23.81 -1.94
N THR A 63 20.87 -23.97 -1.49
CA THR A 63 19.87 -24.80 -2.17
C THR A 63 18.97 -23.92 -3.01
N LEU A 64 18.94 -24.19 -4.30
CA LEU A 64 18.11 -23.49 -5.27
C LEU A 64 16.95 -24.40 -5.69
N ARG A 65 15.76 -23.83 -5.76
CA ARG A 65 14.51 -24.59 -6.01
C ARG A 65 13.88 -24.19 -7.33
N HIS A 66 13.34 -25.18 -8.04
CA HIS A 66 12.57 -24.92 -9.26
C HIS A 66 11.34 -24.06 -8.95
N GLY A 67 11.06 -23.07 -9.81
CA GLY A 67 9.89 -22.19 -9.70
C GLY A 67 9.96 -21.14 -8.58
N GLN A 68 11.03 -21.09 -7.78
CA GLN A 68 11.21 -20.08 -6.75
C GLN A 68 11.92 -18.83 -7.29
N MET A 69 11.59 -17.65 -6.76
CA MET A 69 12.20 -16.38 -7.11
C MET A 69 13.28 -15.96 -6.11
N THR A 70 14.26 -15.18 -6.55
CA THR A 70 15.28 -14.59 -5.69
C THR A 70 14.71 -13.43 -4.89
N THR A 71 15.13 -13.26 -3.64
CA THR A 71 14.86 -12.03 -2.88
C THR A 71 15.83 -10.93 -3.33
N SER A 72 15.30 -9.77 -3.74
CA SER A 72 16.13 -8.64 -4.18
C SER A 72 15.50 -7.32 -3.74
N ARG A 73 16.35 -6.38 -3.34
CA ARG A 73 15.95 -5.02 -2.95
C ARG A 73 16.23 -3.98 -4.04
N ARG A 74 17.27 -4.19 -4.86
CA ARG A 74 17.77 -3.19 -5.82
C ARG A 74 17.36 -3.48 -7.26
N VAL A 75 17.11 -4.73 -7.58
CA VAL A 75 16.72 -5.19 -8.93
C VAL A 75 15.43 -6.00 -8.87
N SER A 76 14.77 -6.18 -10.01
CA SER A 76 13.62 -7.08 -10.09
C SER A 76 14.01 -8.51 -9.69
N PRO A 77 13.17 -9.20 -8.90
CA PRO A 77 13.35 -10.62 -8.62
C PRO A 77 13.50 -11.43 -9.92
N ILE A 78 14.44 -12.37 -9.93
CA ILE A 78 14.65 -13.32 -11.03
C ILE A 78 14.38 -14.76 -10.52
N PRO A 79 14.13 -15.73 -11.41
CA PRO A 79 14.05 -17.13 -11.00
C PRO A 79 15.37 -17.61 -10.38
N GLN A 80 15.30 -18.38 -9.28
CA GLN A 80 16.48 -18.98 -8.63
C GLN A 80 17.19 -19.96 -9.54
N LEU A 81 16.42 -20.71 -10.33
CA LEU A 81 16.92 -21.64 -11.34
C LEU A 81 16.32 -21.34 -12.70
N LYS A 82 17.20 -21.30 -13.70
CA LYS A 82 16.83 -21.16 -15.11
C LYS A 82 17.69 -22.10 -15.95
N CYS A 83 17.06 -23.06 -16.63
CA CYS A 83 17.73 -23.91 -17.60
C CYS A 83 18.02 -23.11 -18.86
N VAL A 84 19.30 -22.83 -19.12
CA VAL A 84 19.75 -22.01 -20.27
C VAL A 84 20.12 -22.85 -21.50
N GLY A 85 20.12 -24.19 -21.40
CA GLY A 85 20.41 -25.09 -22.53
C GLY A 85 20.40 -26.57 -22.14
N GLY A 86 20.77 -27.45 -23.08
CA GLY A 86 20.86 -28.90 -22.94
C GLY A 86 19.63 -29.66 -23.48
N ASP A 87 19.84 -30.91 -23.92
CA ASP A 87 18.81 -31.74 -24.57
C ASP A 87 17.68 -32.16 -23.61
N ALA A 88 17.96 -32.16 -22.30
CA ALA A 88 16.98 -32.48 -21.25
C ALA A 88 16.20 -31.24 -20.74
N LYS A 89 16.34 -30.07 -21.36
CA LYS A 89 15.66 -28.83 -20.92
C LYS A 89 14.13 -29.00 -20.99
N GLY A 90 13.46 -28.92 -19.84
CA GLY A 90 12.00 -28.91 -19.73
C GLY A 90 11.37 -30.28 -19.50
N PHE A 91 12.16 -31.35 -19.49
CA PHE A 91 11.68 -32.71 -19.21
C PHE A 91 11.73 -33.08 -17.72
N HIS A 92 12.52 -32.35 -16.92
CA HIS A 92 12.69 -32.62 -15.48
C HIS A 92 12.63 -31.35 -14.63
N VAL A 93 12.10 -31.50 -13.42
CA VAL A 93 12.14 -30.49 -12.35
C VAL A 93 13.45 -30.69 -11.59
N CYS A 94 14.33 -29.68 -11.65
CA CYS A 94 15.64 -29.74 -11.01
C CYS A 94 15.68 -28.85 -9.78
N ASP A 95 16.10 -29.42 -8.65
CA ASP A 95 16.56 -28.70 -7.47
C ASP A 95 18.05 -28.98 -7.29
N ILE A 96 18.84 -27.97 -6.96
CA ILE A 96 20.28 -28.12 -6.79
C ILE A 96 20.73 -27.61 -5.43
N THR A 97 21.72 -28.28 -4.84
CA THR A 97 22.39 -27.83 -3.62
C THR A 97 23.87 -27.67 -3.93
N LEU A 98 24.38 -26.46 -3.73
CA LEU A 98 25.80 -26.10 -3.78
C LEU A 98 26.32 -26.16 -2.34
N SER A 99 27.49 -26.75 -2.10
CA SER A 99 28.09 -26.97 -0.77
C SER A 99 29.54 -26.54 -0.70
#